data_AF-A0A538SIR7-F1
#
_entry.id   AF-A0A538SIR7-F1
#
_cell.length_a   1.000
_cell.length_b   1.000
_cell.length_c   1.000
_cell.angle_alpha   90.00
_cell.angle_beta   90.00
_cell.angle_gamma   90.00
#
_symmetry.space_group_name_H-M   'P 1'
#
loop_
_entity.id
_entity.type
_entity.pdbx_description
1 polymer ?
#
loop_
_entity_poly.entity_id
_entity_poly.type
_entity_poly.pdbx_seq_one_letter_code
_entity_poly.pdbx_strand_id
1 'polypeptide(L)'
;MIRAALGLTPRANGRRVVEPPEGELLRLSYPLRTGAEWTLSVDPPEVIFTESVEGVDALHTPAGTFTAYRIAIHSDLFSEPNDRVVVWYGRAGFLGLDAHIESEGTDNKGNVVTVVIDERQHLTDVSLVEGRTANLAALE
;
A
#
# COMPACT_ATOMS: atom_id res chain seq x y z
N MET A 1 -0.02 5.07 -23.97
CA MET A 1 -0.89 6.08 -24.63
C MET A 1 -2.31 5.50 -24.65
N ILE A 2 -3.24 6.07 -23.86
CA ILE A 2 -4.68 6.25 -24.12
C ILE A 2 -5.56 5.02 -24.53
N ARG A 3 -6.59 4.62 -23.74
CA ARG A 3 -8.05 4.94 -23.87
C ARG A 3 -8.98 3.90 -23.20
N ALA A 4 -9.93 4.40 -22.40
CA ALA A 4 -11.09 3.74 -21.78
C ALA A 4 -12.06 3.00 -22.74
N ALA A 5 -12.87 2.06 -22.22
CA ALA A 5 -14.35 2.09 -22.20
C ALA A 5 -15.03 0.71 -21.94
N LEU A 6 -16.29 0.80 -21.46
CA LEU A 6 -17.39 -0.18 -21.42
C LEU A 6 -17.49 -0.97 -20.10
N GLY A 7 -18.36 -0.66 -19.14
CA GLY A 7 -19.75 -0.22 -19.30
C GLY A 7 -20.73 -1.40 -19.24
N LEU A 8 -20.61 -2.27 -18.22
CA LEU A 8 -21.62 -3.26 -17.84
C LEU A 8 -21.57 -3.46 -16.32
N THR A 9 -22.67 -3.16 -15.63
CA THR A 9 -22.78 -3.32 -14.17
C THR A 9 -23.20 -4.75 -13.80
N PRO A 10 -22.47 -5.45 -12.92
CA PRO A 10 -22.98 -6.59 -12.19
C PRO A 10 -23.49 -6.17 -10.81
N ARG A 11 -24.63 -6.76 -10.43
CA ARG A 11 -25.35 -6.58 -9.17
C ARG A 11 -24.55 -7.11 -7.98
N ALA A 12 -24.29 -6.27 -6.99
CA ALA A 12 -23.61 -6.62 -5.75
C ALA A 12 -24.53 -7.38 -4.77
N ASN A 13 -24.10 -8.57 -4.33
CA ASN A 13 -24.48 -9.11 -3.03
C ASN A 13 -23.69 -8.35 -1.95
N GLY A 14 -24.26 -7.25 -1.45
CA GLY A 14 -23.95 -6.68 -0.13
C GLY A 14 -22.56 -6.10 0.15
N ARG A 15 -21.54 -6.30 -0.69
CA ARG A 15 -20.21 -5.70 -0.56
C ARG A 15 -20.15 -4.48 -1.49
N ARG A 16 -19.99 -3.26 -0.95
CA ARG A 16 -19.69 -2.07 -1.76
C ARG A 16 -18.30 -2.25 -2.36
N VAL A 17 -18.24 -2.83 -3.55
CA VAL A 17 -17.09 -2.68 -4.44
C VAL A 17 -17.24 -1.31 -5.08
N VAL A 18 -16.42 -0.34 -4.66
CA VAL A 18 -16.22 0.89 -5.43
C VAL A 18 -15.31 0.48 -6.57
N GLU A 19 -15.77 0.57 -7.81
CA GLU A 19 -15.06 0.03 -8.96
C GLU A 19 -14.03 1.04 -9.48
N PRO A 20 -12.74 0.65 -9.58
CA PRO A 20 -11.68 1.44 -10.19
C PRO A 20 -11.68 1.56 -11.70
N PRO A 21 -11.71 2.77 -12.30
CA PRO A 21 -11.34 2.96 -13.70
C PRO A 21 -9.83 3.20 -13.86
N GLU A 22 -9.33 2.90 -15.08
CA GLU A 22 -7.92 2.95 -15.49
C GLU A 22 -7.09 4.12 -14.92
N GLY A 23 -5.93 3.77 -14.33
CA GLY A 23 -5.00 4.71 -13.68
C GLY A 23 -5.20 4.84 -12.16
N GLU A 24 -5.81 3.83 -11.53
CA GLU A 24 -6.42 4.04 -10.23
C GLU A 24 -5.42 4.06 -9.06
N LEU A 25 -5.35 5.23 -8.43
CA LEU A 25 -4.77 5.50 -7.12
C LEU A 25 -5.89 5.43 -6.07
N LEU A 26 -6.33 4.24 -5.67
CA LEU A 26 -7.04 4.05 -4.39
C LEU A 26 -6.05 3.99 -3.22
N ARG A 27 -5.00 4.82 -3.23
CA ARG A 27 -4.09 4.89 -2.09
C ARG A 27 -4.69 5.81 -1.04
N LEU A 28 -5.23 5.21 0.02
CA LEU A 28 -5.53 5.84 1.31
C LEU A 28 -6.57 6.98 1.22
N SER A 29 -7.85 6.63 1.19
CA SER A 29 -8.91 7.62 1.44
C SER A 29 -8.80 8.13 2.88
N TYR A 30 -8.23 9.31 3.05
CA TYR A 30 -8.13 9.95 4.36
C TYR A 30 -9.50 10.50 4.82
N PRO A 31 -9.79 10.46 6.14
CA PRO A 31 -8.96 9.92 7.20
C PRO A 31 -9.01 8.38 7.25
N LEU A 32 -7.83 7.76 7.40
CA LEU A 32 -7.74 6.31 7.65
C LEU A 32 -8.37 5.98 9.00
N ARG A 33 -9.02 4.82 9.07
CA ARG A 33 -9.68 4.30 10.27
C ARG A 33 -9.23 2.87 10.49
N THR A 34 -9.00 2.50 11.74
CA THR A 34 -8.77 1.10 12.12
C THR A 34 -9.92 0.22 11.63
N GLY A 35 -9.59 -0.94 11.05
CA GLY A 35 -10.53 -1.86 10.43
C GLY A 35 -10.94 -1.48 9.00
N ALA A 36 -10.44 -0.37 8.45
CA ALA A 36 -10.60 -0.10 7.02
C ALA A 36 -9.80 -1.13 6.21
N GLU A 37 -10.38 -1.61 5.12
CA GLU A 37 -9.80 -2.62 4.24
C GLU A 37 -10.08 -2.25 2.78
N TRP A 38 -9.12 -2.51 1.90
CA TRP A 38 -9.31 -2.43 0.46
C TRP A 38 -8.54 -3.54 -0.24
N THR A 39 -9.07 -3.96 -1.39
CA THR A 39 -8.44 -4.97 -2.24
C THR A 39 -7.88 -4.29 -3.47
N LEU A 40 -6.61 -4.53 -3.74
CA LEU A 40 -5.88 -4.07 -4.91
C LEU A 40 -5.73 -5.26 -5.85
N SER A 41 -6.24 -5.12 -7.08
CA SER A 41 -5.88 -6.01 -8.18
C SER A 41 -4.80 -5.29 -8.96
N VAL A 42 -3.62 -5.90 -9.02
CA VAL A 42 -2.53 -5.42 -9.88
C VAL A 42 -2.57 -6.19 -11.19
N ASP A 43 -1.97 -5.66 -12.26
CA ASP A 43 -1.75 -6.42 -13.49
C ASP A 43 -0.50 -7.30 -13.31
N PRO A 44 -0.57 -8.63 -13.45
CA PRO A 44 -1.71 -9.44 -13.94
C PRO A 44 -2.78 -9.69 -12.87
N PRO A 45 -4.09 -9.64 -13.23
CA PRO A 45 -5.23 -9.53 -12.31
C PRO A 45 -5.40 -10.72 -11.35
N GLU A 46 -4.70 -11.82 -11.61
CA GLU A 46 -4.65 -12.98 -10.74
C GLU A 46 -3.95 -12.69 -9.41
N VAL A 47 -3.10 -11.67 -9.33
CA VAL A 47 -2.44 -11.27 -8.08
C VAL A 47 -3.31 -10.25 -7.35
N ILE A 48 -3.82 -10.68 -6.20
CA ILE A 48 -4.69 -9.87 -5.35
C ILE A 48 -3.95 -9.52 -4.06
N PHE A 49 -3.87 -8.22 -3.77
CA PHE A 49 -3.42 -7.73 -2.47
C PHE A 49 -4.62 -7.22 -1.69
N THR A 50 -4.70 -7.52 -0.40
CA THR A 50 -5.64 -6.89 0.52
C THR A 50 -4.86 -6.12 1.55
N GLU A 51 -5.14 -4.82 1.67
CA GLU A 51 -4.53 -3.98 2.69
C GLU A 51 -5.55 -3.68 3.78
N SER A 52 -5.15 -3.80 5.04
CA SER A 52 -6.01 -3.56 6.21
C SER A 52 -5.33 -2.63 7.21
N VAL A 53 -6.07 -1.64 7.71
CA VAL A 53 -5.56 -0.73 8.75
C VAL A 53 -5.75 -1.40 10.11
N GLU A 54 -4.69 -1.91 10.68
CA GLU A 54 -4.74 -2.63 11.96
C GLU A 54 -4.78 -1.71 13.17
N GLY A 55 -4.19 -0.51 13.07
CA GLY A 55 -4.04 0.36 14.23
C GLY A 55 -3.34 1.67 13.93
N VAL A 56 -3.06 2.39 15.02
CA VAL A 56 -2.30 3.64 15.01
C VAL A 56 -1.16 3.50 16.02
N ASP A 57 0.06 3.72 15.55
CA ASP A 57 1.29 3.63 16.33
C ASP A 57 1.94 5.02 16.48
N ALA A 58 2.70 5.18 17.57
CA ALA A 58 3.74 6.19 17.65
C ALA A 58 5.04 5.60 17.08
N LEU A 59 5.22 5.73 15.76
CA LEU A 59 6.36 5.15 15.06
C LEU A 59 7.62 5.99 15.29
N HIS A 60 8.66 5.35 15.81
CA HIS A 60 9.96 5.98 16.02
C HIS A 60 10.85 5.74 14.80
N THR A 61 11.30 6.82 14.17
CA THR A 61 12.17 6.80 13.00
C THR A 61 13.40 7.69 13.25
N PRO A 62 14.48 7.58 12.45
CA PRO A 62 15.58 8.54 12.54
C PRO A 62 15.16 10.00 12.31
N ALA A 63 14.10 10.25 11.54
CA ALA A 63 13.53 11.59 11.34
C ALA A 63 12.69 12.10 12.54
N GLY A 64 12.49 11.27 13.58
CA GLY A 64 11.69 11.58 14.76
C GLY A 64 10.52 10.61 14.97
N THR A 65 9.63 10.97 15.90
CA THR A 65 8.44 10.18 16.23
C THR A 65 7.22 10.71 15.50
N PHE A 66 6.50 9.83 14.82
CA PHE A 66 5.32 10.15 14.01
C PHE A 66 4.10 9.35 14.47
N THR A 67 2.92 9.98 14.45
CA THR A 67 1.66 9.23 14.48
C THR A 67 1.45 8.56 13.12
N ALA A 68 1.38 7.23 13.12
CA ALA A 68 1.35 6.42 11.91
C ALA A 68 0.21 5.40 11.96
N TYR A 69 -0.52 5.26 10.86
CA TYR A 69 -1.44 4.15 10.67
C TYR A 69 -0.64 2.92 10.26
N ARG A 70 -0.79 1.82 11.02
CA ARG A 70 -0.21 0.52 10.69
C ARG A 70 -1.14 -0.21 9.74
N ILE A 71 -0.62 -0.57 8.57
CA ILE A 71 -1.37 -1.22 7.51
C ILE A 71 -0.70 -2.56 7.21
N ALA A 72 -1.43 -3.66 7.38
CA ALA A 72 -0.99 -4.98 6.97
C ALA A 72 -1.37 -5.23 5.51
N ILE A 73 -0.45 -5.82 4.76
CA ILE A 73 -0.66 -6.21 3.36
C ILE A 73 -0.71 -7.75 3.32
N HIS A 74 -1.77 -8.26 2.73
CA HIS A 74 -2.03 -9.69 2.57
C HIS A 74 -2.09 -10.03 1.09
N SER A 75 -1.55 -11.19 0.72
CA SER A 75 -1.63 -11.75 -0.64
C SER A 75 -1.57 -13.26 -0.55
N ASP A 76 -2.12 -13.95 -1.55
CA ASP A 76 -1.94 -15.39 -1.75
C ASP A 76 -0.48 -15.75 -2.06
N LEU A 77 0.31 -14.80 -2.55
CA LEU A 77 1.76 -14.94 -2.71
C LEU A 77 2.51 -15.05 -1.37
N PHE A 78 1.87 -14.67 -0.26
CA PHE A 78 2.42 -14.74 1.09
C PHE A 78 1.92 -16.02 1.75
N SER A 79 2.34 -17.15 1.20
CA SER A 79 1.78 -18.46 1.52
C SER A 79 2.36 -19.07 2.80
N GLU A 80 3.50 -18.57 3.28
CA GLU A 80 4.19 -19.13 4.43
C GLU A 80 3.65 -18.54 5.74
N PRO A 81 3.58 -19.33 6.84
CA PRO A 81 3.01 -18.87 8.11
C PRO A 81 3.69 -17.64 8.72
N ASN A 82 4.94 -17.38 8.33
CA ASN A 82 5.75 -16.27 8.84
C ASN A 82 5.68 -15.02 7.96
N ASP A 83 5.06 -15.12 6.78
CA ASP A 83 5.02 -14.01 5.84
C ASP A 83 4.23 -12.85 6.42
N ARG A 84 4.87 -11.69 6.41
CA ARG A 84 4.26 -10.44 6.86
C ARG A 84 4.79 -9.29 6.05
N VAL A 85 3.89 -8.39 5.68
CA VAL A 85 4.25 -7.10 5.10
C VAL A 85 3.42 -6.04 5.80
N VAL A 86 4.10 -5.13 6.49
CA VAL A 86 3.48 -4.02 7.20
C VAL A 86 4.07 -2.72 6.70
N VAL A 87 3.21 -1.75 6.42
CA VAL A 87 3.61 -0.38 6.08
C VAL A 87 3.00 0.62 7.05
N TRP A 88 3.73 1.71 7.25
CA TRP A 88 3.29 2.82 8.10
C TRP A 88 3.11 4.08 7.27
N TYR A 89 1.93 4.68 7.38
CA TYR A 89 1.59 5.95 6.75
C TYR A 89 1.14 6.97 7.79
N GLY A 90 1.67 8.19 7.69
CA GLY A 90 1.26 9.31 8.52
C GLY A 90 0.94 10.55 7.70
N ARG A 91 0.85 11.70 8.36
CA ARG A 91 0.60 12.99 7.68
C ARG A 91 1.75 13.42 6.77
N ALA A 92 2.95 12.91 7.01
CA ALA A 92 4.12 13.12 6.17
C ALA A 92 4.21 12.13 4.97
N GLY A 93 3.22 11.24 4.80
CA GLY A 93 3.22 10.21 3.77
C GLY A 93 3.76 8.88 4.30
N PHE A 94 4.57 8.19 3.49
CA PHE A 94 5.19 6.91 3.85
C PHE A 94 6.25 7.11 4.94
N LEU A 95 6.17 6.32 6.01
CA LEU A 95 7.04 6.42 7.17
C LEU A 95 7.92 5.18 7.38
N GLY A 96 7.50 4.03 6.88
CA GLY A 96 8.30 2.81 6.95
C GLY A 96 7.60 1.56 6.42
N LEU A 97 8.39 0.50 6.34
CA LEU A 97 8.02 -0.86 5.92
C LEU A 97 8.80 -1.88 6.76
N ASP A 98 8.13 -2.95 7.16
CA ASP A 98 8.74 -4.18 7.68
C ASP A 98 8.13 -5.33 6.90
N ALA A 99 8.96 -6.03 6.14
CA ALA A 99 8.57 -7.18 5.36
C ALA A 99 9.45 -8.37 5.71
N HIS A 100 8.82 -9.53 5.82
CA HIS A 100 9.44 -10.83 5.90
C HIS A 100 8.64 -11.75 4.98
N ILE A 101 9.29 -12.30 3.97
CA ILE A 101 8.66 -13.18 2.97
C ILE A 101 9.57 -14.39 2.78
N GLU A 102 9.00 -15.57 2.91
CA GLU A 102 9.60 -16.85 2.60
C GLU A 102 8.98 -17.38 1.29
N SER A 103 9.81 -17.88 0.38
CA SER A 103 9.32 -18.43 -0.89
C SER A 103 10.22 -19.55 -1.40
N GLU A 104 9.67 -20.47 -2.20
CA GLU A 104 10.47 -21.48 -2.87
C GLU A 104 11.19 -20.88 -4.09
N GLY A 105 12.49 -21.14 -4.17
CA GLY A 105 13.34 -20.82 -5.32
C GLY A 105 14.08 -22.06 -5.82
N THR A 106 14.69 -21.94 -6.99
CA THR A 106 15.53 -23.00 -7.56
C THR A 106 16.97 -22.51 -7.61
N ASP A 107 17.89 -23.29 -7.06
CA ASP A 107 19.32 -22.99 -7.12
C ASP A 107 19.91 -23.26 -8.53
N ASN A 108 21.19 -22.92 -8.73
CA ASN A 108 21.87 -23.13 -10.01
C ASN A 108 22.08 -24.61 -10.40
N LYS A 109 21.72 -25.55 -9.53
CA LYS A 109 21.80 -27.00 -9.76
C LYS A 109 20.43 -27.64 -9.94
N GLY A 110 19.35 -26.86 -9.87
CA GLY A 110 17.98 -27.37 -9.99
C GLY A 110 17.36 -27.86 -8.68
N ASN A 111 17.99 -27.62 -7.52
CA ASN A 111 17.39 -27.98 -6.24
C ASN A 111 16.42 -26.89 -5.78
N VAL A 112 15.29 -27.31 -5.20
CA VAL A 112 14.37 -26.39 -4.50
C VAL A 112 15.03 -25.94 -3.20
N VAL A 113 15.03 -24.63 -2.97
CA VAL A 113 15.57 -23.97 -1.79
C VAL A 113 14.57 -22.95 -1.25
N THR A 114 14.57 -22.70 0.05
CA THR A 114 13.82 -21.60 0.63
C THR A 114 14.61 -20.30 0.46
N VAL A 115 13.96 -19.29 -0.11
CA VAL A 115 14.44 -17.92 -0.24
C VAL A 115 13.74 -17.10 0.84
N VAL A 116 14.53 -16.43 1.68
CA VAL A 116 14.02 -15.53 2.71
C VAL A 116 14.36 -14.10 2.33
N ILE A 117 13.36 -13.23 2.33
CA ILE A 117 13.48 -11.80 2.06
C ILE A 117 13.06 -11.06 3.32
N ASP A 118 14.04 -10.44 3.98
CA ASP A 118 13.80 -9.48 5.06
C ASP A 118 14.06 -8.07 4.52
N GLU A 119 13.07 -7.19 4.61
CA GLU A 119 13.21 -5.80 4.24
C GLU A 119 12.70 -4.88 5.34
N ARG A 120 13.50 -3.86 5.67
CA ARG A 120 13.09 -2.80 6.59
C ARG A 120 13.46 -1.45 6.02
N GLN A 121 12.47 -0.58 5.96
CA GLN A 121 12.65 0.82 5.57
C GLN A 121 12.07 1.71 6.65
N HIS A 122 12.78 2.78 7.01
CA HIS A 122 12.26 3.84 7.88
C HIS A 122 12.55 5.20 7.26
N LEU A 123 11.68 6.16 7.51
CA LEU A 123 11.91 7.55 7.15
C LEU A 123 13.13 8.12 7.88
N THR A 124 14.11 8.60 7.13
CA THR A 124 15.37 9.08 7.69
C THR A 124 15.45 10.59 7.84
N ASP A 125 14.75 11.36 6.99
CA ASP A 125 14.72 12.81 7.05
C ASP A 125 13.44 13.39 6.40
N VAL A 126 13.08 14.63 6.75
CA VAL A 126 11.97 15.38 6.14
C VAL A 126 12.38 16.83 5.90
N SER A 127 12.24 17.29 4.67
CA SER A 127 12.47 18.69 4.30
C SER A 127 11.16 19.41 3.97
N LEU A 128 11.01 20.66 4.42
CA LEU A 128 9.92 21.53 4.01
C LEU A 128 10.17 22.09 2.61
N VAL A 129 9.11 22.19 1.81
CA VAL A 129 9.11 22.92 0.53
C VAL A 129 8.24 24.17 0.65
N GLU A 130 8.69 25.27 0.07
CA GLU A 130 7.93 26.52 0.06
C GLU A 130 6.68 26.36 -0.83
N GLY A 131 5.50 26.47 -0.22
CA GLY A 131 4.23 26.44 -0.95
C GLY A 131 3.95 27.79 -1.60
N ARG A 132 4.10 27.90 -2.93
CA ARG A 132 3.56 29.06 -3.65
C ARG A 132 2.03 29.03 -3.57
N THR A 133 1.45 29.90 -2.75
CA THR A 133 0.03 30.23 -2.87
C THR A 133 -0.15 31.00 -4.17
N ALA A 134 -0.74 30.38 -5.20
CA ALA A 134 -1.16 31.11 -6.38
C ALA A 134 -2.28 32.07 -5.96
N ASN A 135 -1.99 33.36 -5.88
CA ASN A 135 -3.01 34.40 -5.78
C ASN A 135 -3.83 34.38 -7.07
N LEU A 136 -5.01 33.75 -7.02
CA LEU A 136 -6.07 33.79 -8.04
C LEU A 136 -6.78 35.16 -8.06
N ALA A 137 -6.01 36.23 -8.06
CA ALA A 137 -6.51 37.61 -8.11
C ALA A 137 -5.86 38.36 -9.26
N ALA A 138 -6.16 37.96 -10.50
CA ALA A 138 -5.97 38.79 -11.70
C ALA A 138 -6.56 38.09 -12.93
N LEU A 139 -7.89 37.99 -13.01
CA LEU A 139 -8.60 37.89 -14.28
C LEU A 139 -9.86 38.76 -14.13
N GLU A 140 -9.67 40.07 -14.33
CA GLU A 140 -10.73 40.98 -14.75
C GLU A 140 -10.71 41.10 -16.27
#